data_AF-A0A101Y480-F1
#
_entry.id   AF-A0A101Y480-F1
#
_cell.length_a   1.000
_cell.length_b   1.000
_cell.length_c   1.000
_cell.angle_alpha   90.00
_cell.angle_beta   90.00
_cell.angle_gamma   90.00
#
_symmetry.space_group_name_H-M   'P 1'
#
loop_
_entity.id
_entity.type
_entity.pdbx_description
1 polymer ?
#
loop_
_entity_poly.entity_id
_entity_poly.type
_entity_poly.pdbx_seq_one_letter_code
_entity_poly.pdbx_strand_id
1 'polypeptide(L)'
;MNIILKEQARKWGTGIMAASLLLGGGMLSAGEAQAAPAAVQAKTAQSTVVLKWNGSITQQTGIFSGGKVWVPVSFLRDTLGMPVTYDKADKTYSIGKGNTLTKLMVSDYSIAISVNNYFLGDYEAKNINNRLYIPFDLMTDYLGFQGDWSAATGRLNVMKQKQNAITITTESFIKESENAPIKLDYPQVSGLANAAAQKSINDTIKKLVLNYAADAEKQIANRSEDDRPYEFQGGYVVTYNKDGVLSLVTEQYGYTGGAHGMTYRNAFTFSLKDGKRLLIGDLLKANPNYKKELNTKLSKRIKAEGGYLGGFTGLNTEKYFYLKEGKLVVFFQLYEYTAYASGFPQFDFTFKELLPDGSSPFAAFK
;
A
#
# COMPACT_ATOMS: atom_id res chain seq x y z
N MET A 1 -27.85 -10.89 3.01
CA MET A 1 -27.14 -9.91 2.16
C MET A 1 -27.73 -10.02 0.75
N ASN A 2 -28.40 -8.97 0.27
CA ASN A 2 -29.26 -9.00 -0.91
C ASN A 2 -28.46 -9.21 -2.21
N ILE A 3 -29.03 -9.86 -3.23
CA ILE A 3 -28.34 -10.16 -4.51
C ILE A 3 -27.86 -8.88 -5.21
N ILE A 4 -28.65 -7.82 -5.14
CA ILE A 4 -28.33 -6.48 -5.69
C ILE A 4 -27.08 -5.88 -5.02
N LEU A 5 -26.94 -6.05 -3.69
CA LEU A 5 -25.76 -5.59 -2.94
C LEU A 5 -24.50 -6.33 -3.36
N LYS A 6 -24.61 -7.61 -3.78
CA LYS A 6 -23.46 -8.38 -4.29
C LYS A 6 -23.05 -7.91 -5.69
N GLU A 7 -23.99 -7.67 -6.58
CA GLU A 7 -23.68 -7.18 -7.94
C GLU A 7 -23.11 -5.76 -7.94
N GLN A 8 -23.61 -4.89 -7.07
CA GLN A 8 -23.07 -3.53 -6.93
C GLN A 8 -21.70 -3.56 -6.26
N ALA A 9 -21.51 -4.30 -5.15
CA ALA A 9 -20.19 -4.55 -4.54
C ALA A 9 -19.15 -5.07 -5.53
N ARG A 10 -19.58 -5.87 -6.53
CA ARG A 10 -18.77 -6.37 -7.63
C ARG A 10 -18.29 -5.25 -8.56
N LYS A 11 -19.17 -4.33 -8.96
CA LYS A 11 -18.82 -3.17 -9.82
C LYS A 11 -17.71 -2.30 -9.21
N TRP A 12 -17.75 -2.06 -7.90
CA TRP A 12 -16.72 -1.31 -7.18
C TRP A 12 -15.34 -1.98 -7.17
N GLY A 13 -15.29 -3.32 -7.19
CA GLY A 13 -14.02 -4.06 -7.26
C GLY A 13 -13.35 -3.92 -8.63
N THR A 14 -14.13 -3.87 -9.70
CA THR A 14 -13.67 -3.70 -11.09
C THR A 14 -13.24 -2.28 -11.43
N GLY A 15 -13.88 -1.25 -10.87
CA GLY A 15 -13.53 0.15 -11.16
C GLY A 15 -12.15 0.58 -10.63
N ILE A 16 -11.77 0.10 -9.42
CA ILE A 16 -10.41 0.29 -8.85
C ILE A 16 -9.37 -0.18 -9.85
N MET A 17 -9.67 -1.24 -10.59
CA MET A 17 -8.72 -1.83 -11.52
C MET A 17 -8.67 -1.16 -12.89
N ALA A 18 -9.76 -0.63 -13.45
CA ALA A 18 -9.65 0.07 -14.74
C ALA A 18 -8.70 1.28 -14.63
N ALA A 19 -8.82 2.02 -13.53
CA ALA A 19 -7.92 3.11 -13.16
C ALA A 19 -6.47 2.67 -12.92
N SER A 20 -6.29 1.57 -12.19
CA SER A 20 -4.97 1.07 -11.76
C SER A 20 -4.24 0.28 -12.85
N LEU A 21 -4.95 -0.41 -13.73
CA LEU A 21 -4.39 -1.06 -14.92
C LEU A 21 -3.91 -0.01 -15.92
N LEU A 22 -4.58 1.14 -16.04
CA LEU A 22 -4.08 2.28 -16.81
C LEU A 22 -2.83 2.92 -16.18
N LEU A 23 -2.66 2.83 -14.85
CA LEU A 23 -1.46 3.27 -14.12
C LEU A 23 -0.27 2.29 -14.28
N GLY A 24 -0.53 0.99 -14.42
CA GLY A 24 0.50 -0.06 -14.55
C GLY A 24 0.78 -0.54 -15.97
N GLY A 25 -0.02 -0.13 -16.95
CA GLY A 25 0.11 -0.52 -18.34
C GLY A 25 -0.48 0.55 -19.25
N GLY A 26 0.41 1.36 -19.84
CA GLY A 26 -0.01 2.32 -20.85
C GLY A 26 -0.75 1.62 -21.98
N MET A 27 -2.03 1.94 -22.16
CA MET A 27 -2.68 1.76 -23.46
C MET A 27 -2.10 2.80 -24.40
N LEU A 28 -1.01 2.44 -25.08
CA LEU A 28 -0.54 3.19 -26.25
C LEU A 28 -1.58 3.03 -27.36
N SER A 29 -2.06 4.16 -27.89
CA SER A 29 -2.78 4.19 -29.16
C SER A 29 -1.89 3.60 -30.26
N ALA A 30 -2.49 2.82 -31.16
CA ALA A 30 -1.83 2.18 -32.30
C ALA A 30 -1.16 3.21 -33.24
N GLY A 31 0.07 3.57 -32.91
CA GLY A 31 1.07 4.17 -33.79
C GLY A 31 2.31 3.29 -33.71
N GLU A 32 2.91 2.98 -34.86
CA GLU A 32 3.97 1.99 -35.07
C GLU A 32 5.02 1.97 -33.95
N ALA A 33 4.78 1.13 -32.94
CA ALA A 33 5.73 0.86 -31.88
C ALA A 33 6.79 -0.05 -32.50
N GLN A 34 7.99 0.49 -32.70
CA GLN A 34 9.17 -0.34 -32.87
C GLN A 34 9.29 -1.21 -31.62
N ALA A 35 8.91 -2.48 -31.74
CA ALA A 35 9.05 -3.46 -30.68
C ALA A 35 10.53 -3.52 -30.30
N ALA A 36 10.85 -3.06 -29.09
CA ALA A 36 12.14 -3.39 -28.49
C ALA A 36 12.27 -4.92 -28.53
N PRO A 37 13.39 -5.46 -29.04
CA PRO A 37 13.57 -6.90 -29.08
C PRO A 37 13.36 -7.46 -27.68
N ALA A 38 12.54 -8.51 -27.59
CA ALA A 38 12.28 -9.20 -26.33
C ALA A 38 13.61 -9.52 -25.67
N ALA A 39 13.94 -8.80 -24.59
CA ALA A 39 15.09 -9.12 -23.78
C ALA A 39 14.90 -10.56 -23.34
N VAL A 40 15.81 -11.44 -23.77
CA VAL A 40 15.85 -12.83 -23.35
C VAL A 40 15.88 -12.82 -21.83
N GLN A 41 14.74 -13.11 -21.19
CA GLN A 41 14.68 -13.25 -19.74
C GLN A 41 15.55 -14.45 -19.40
N ALA A 42 16.78 -14.17 -18.92
CA ALA A 42 17.60 -15.20 -18.32
C ALA A 42 16.74 -15.89 -17.24
N LYS A 43 16.56 -17.20 -17.35
CA LYS A 43 15.92 -18.00 -16.29
C LYS A 43 16.65 -17.72 -15.00
N THR A 44 16.07 -16.90 -14.13
CA THR A 44 16.63 -16.61 -12.82
C THR A 44 16.68 -17.92 -12.05
N ALA A 45 17.84 -18.24 -11.46
CA ALA A 45 17.99 -19.45 -10.66
C ALA A 45 16.94 -19.46 -9.54
N GLN A 46 16.19 -20.55 -9.47
CA GLN A 46 15.16 -20.78 -8.45
C GLN A 46 15.67 -21.84 -7.49
N SER A 47 15.52 -21.59 -6.19
CA SER A 47 15.80 -22.59 -5.16
C SER A 47 14.63 -22.74 -4.20
N THR A 48 14.46 -23.95 -3.68
CA THR A 48 13.43 -24.26 -2.70
C THR A 48 13.75 -23.61 -1.35
N VAL A 49 12.73 -23.04 -0.71
CA VAL A 49 12.83 -22.45 0.64
C VAL A 49 12.08 -23.34 1.63
N VAL A 50 12.77 -23.76 2.69
CA VAL A 50 12.12 -24.44 3.82
C VAL A 50 11.40 -23.40 4.66
N LEU A 51 10.08 -23.53 4.77
CA LEU A 51 9.25 -22.63 5.57
C LEU A 51 9.07 -23.19 6.98
N LYS A 52 9.24 -22.32 7.97
CA LYS A 52 9.01 -22.61 9.38
C LYS A 52 7.96 -21.66 9.95
N TRP A 53 7.22 -22.13 10.95
CA TRP A 53 6.31 -21.33 11.75
C TRP A 53 6.69 -21.45 13.22
N ASN A 54 7.03 -20.33 13.87
CA ASN A 54 7.48 -20.29 15.27
C ASN A 54 8.58 -21.32 15.57
N GLY A 55 9.56 -21.46 14.67
CA GLY A 55 10.68 -22.38 14.82
C GLY A 55 10.41 -23.83 14.37
N SER A 56 9.18 -24.24 14.09
CA SER A 56 8.85 -25.58 13.59
C SER A 56 8.81 -25.63 12.07
N ILE A 57 9.44 -26.64 11.46
CA ILE A 57 9.39 -26.88 10.01
C ILE A 57 7.97 -27.23 9.58
N THR A 58 7.54 -26.70 8.44
CA THR A 58 6.20 -26.95 7.88
C THR A 58 6.27 -27.82 6.63
N GLN A 59 5.14 -28.39 6.22
CA GLN A 59 5.07 -29.21 5.00
C GLN A 59 5.13 -28.38 3.71
N GLN A 60 4.81 -27.09 3.80
CA GLN A 60 4.83 -26.18 2.65
C GLN A 60 6.25 -25.66 2.44
N THR A 61 6.62 -25.45 1.18
CA THR A 61 7.90 -24.84 0.79
C THR A 61 7.66 -23.54 0.02
N GLY A 62 8.55 -22.57 0.21
CA GLY A 62 8.62 -21.37 -0.59
C GLY A 62 9.59 -21.52 -1.75
N ILE A 63 9.79 -20.43 -2.48
CA ILE A 63 10.76 -20.33 -3.56
C ILE A 63 11.62 -19.09 -3.34
N PHE A 64 12.93 -19.18 -3.49
CA PHE A 64 13.79 -18.02 -3.59
C PHE A 64 14.11 -17.78 -5.06
N SER A 65 13.77 -16.60 -5.56
CA SER A 65 13.97 -16.21 -6.96
C SER A 65 13.94 -14.69 -7.11
N GLY A 66 14.85 -14.14 -7.92
CA GLY A 66 14.94 -12.69 -8.15
C GLY A 66 15.24 -11.89 -6.89
N GLY A 67 16.02 -12.46 -5.95
CA GLY A 67 16.34 -11.82 -4.68
C GLY A 67 15.22 -11.80 -3.64
N LYS A 68 14.05 -12.37 -3.95
CA LYS A 68 12.88 -12.40 -3.06
C LYS A 68 12.53 -13.82 -2.65
N VAL A 69 11.99 -13.96 -1.44
CA VAL A 69 11.34 -15.19 -0.98
C VAL A 69 9.85 -15.12 -1.32
N TRP A 70 9.39 -16.10 -2.08
CA TRP A 70 8.01 -16.30 -2.51
C TRP A 70 7.36 -17.33 -1.59
N VAL A 71 6.30 -16.94 -0.89
CA VAL A 71 5.56 -17.76 0.05
C VAL A 71 4.22 -18.17 -0.57
N PRO A 72 3.88 -19.47 -0.62
CA PRO A 72 2.64 -19.91 -1.25
C PRO A 72 1.44 -19.49 -0.40
N VAL A 73 0.34 -19.11 -1.06
CA VAL A 73 -0.92 -18.76 -0.38
C VAL A 73 -1.46 -19.92 0.48
N SER A 74 -1.15 -21.18 0.11
CA SER A 74 -1.46 -22.35 0.95
C SER A 74 -0.76 -22.32 2.31
N PHE A 75 0.45 -21.78 2.42
CA PHE A 75 1.11 -21.60 3.72
C PHE A 75 0.35 -20.62 4.61
N LEU A 76 -0.15 -19.51 4.05
CA LEU A 76 -0.97 -18.55 4.79
C LEU A 76 -2.27 -19.20 5.29
N ARG A 77 -2.91 -20.01 4.46
CA ARG A 77 -4.14 -20.73 4.81
C ARG A 77 -3.93 -21.84 5.83
N ASP A 78 -3.06 -22.78 5.49
CA ASP A 78 -2.94 -24.08 6.17
C ASP A 78 -2.06 -23.99 7.43
N THR A 79 -1.03 -23.13 7.40
CA THR A 79 -0.11 -22.98 8.53
C THR A 79 -0.45 -21.78 9.40
N LEU A 80 -0.69 -20.61 8.79
CA LEU A 80 -0.92 -19.37 9.54
C LEU A 80 -2.40 -19.18 9.95
N GLY A 81 -3.29 -20.03 9.44
CA GLY A 81 -4.73 -19.98 9.75
C GLY A 81 -5.44 -18.75 9.19
N MET A 82 -4.88 -18.10 8.16
CA MET A 82 -5.54 -16.97 7.50
C MET A 82 -6.67 -17.50 6.61
N PRO A 83 -7.91 -16.98 6.73
CA PRO A 83 -8.99 -17.40 5.85
C PRO A 83 -8.64 -17.04 4.40
N VAL A 84 -8.93 -17.96 3.48
CA VAL A 84 -8.79 -17.73 2.04
C VAL A 84 -10.08 -18.10 1.34
N THR A 85 -10.66 -17.16 0.59
CA THR A 85 -11.85 -17.38 -0.26
C THR A 85 -11.53 -17.02 -1.70
N TYR A 86 -12.26 -17.61 -2.64
CA TYR A 86 -12.14 -17.30 -4.06
C TYR A 86 -13.49 -16.87 -4.62
N ASP A 87 -13.52 -15.70 -5.27
CA ASP A 87 -14.63 -15.25 -6.08
C ASP A 87 -14.34 -15.58 -7.56
N LYS A 88 -15.17 -16.46 -8.14
CA LYS A 88 -15.03 -16.89 -9.53
C LYS A 88 -15.41 -15.79 -10.52
N ALA A 89 -16.38 -14.94 -10.18
CA ALA A 89 -16.82 -13.87 -11.07
C ALA A 89 -15.73 -12.81 -11.25
N ASP A 90 -15.07 -12.46 -10.15
CA ASP A 90 -14.02 -11.45 -10.14
C ASP A 90 -12.61 -12.04 -10.30
N LYS A 91 -12.50 -13.36 -10.48
CA LYS A 91 -11.23 -14.11 -10.47
C LYS A 91 -10.30 -13.68 -9.32
N THR A 92 -10.87 -13.45 -8.14
CA THR A 92 -10.16 -12.82 -7.02
C THR A 92 -10.09 -13.73 -5.81
N TYR A 93 -8.87 -13.91 -5.28
CA TYR A 93 -8.64 -14.54 -3.98
C TYR A 93 -8.65 -13.46 -2.90
N SER A 94 -9.40 -13.67 -1.82
CA SER A 94 -9.34 -12.84 -0.62
C SER A 94 -8.63 -13.61 0.49
N ILE A 95 -7.59 -13.03 1.08
CA ILE A 95 -6.74 -13.63 2.10
C ILE A 95 -6.80 -12.75 3.35
N GLY A 96 -7.02 -13.35 4.51
CA GLY A 96 -7.08 -12.62 5.78
C GLY A 96 -8.42 -11.90 5.99
N LYS A 97 -8.42 -10.94 6.92
CA LYS A 97 -9.61 -10.19 7.33
C LYS A 97 -9.24 -8.84 7.96
N GLY A 98 -10.22 -7.97 8.15
CA GLY A 98 -10.01 -6.65 8.76
C GLY A 98 -8.93 -5.88 8.00
N ASN A 99 -8.05 -5.19 8.74
CA ASN A 99 -6.96 -4.38 8.17
C ASN A 99 -5.87 -5.18 7.41
N THR A 100 -5.92 -6.52 7.41
CA THR A 100 -4.99 -7.39 6.66
C THR A 100 -5.65 -8.03 5.43
N LEU A 101 -6.90 -7.66 5.13
CA LEU A 101 -7.63 -8.22 4.00
C LEU A 101 -6.89 -7.89 2.70
N THR A 102 -6.28 -8.93 2.14
CA THR A 102 -5.48 -8.87 0.93
C THR A 102 -6.25 -9.52 -0.20
N LYS A 103 -6.39 -8.83 -1.33
CA LYS A 103 -7.00 -9.38 -2.54
C LYS A 103 -5.94 -9.63 -3.59
N LEU A 104 -5.95 -10.83 -4.17
CA LEU A 104 -5.15 -11.21 -5.32
C LEU A 104 -6.10 -11.40 -6.50
N MET A 105 -6.14 -10.44 -7.42
CA MET A 105 -6.99 -10.49 -8.59
C MET A 105 -6.21 -11.02 -9.78
N VAL A 106 -6.62 -12.18 -10.27
CA VAL A 106 -5.88 -12.94 -11.28
C VAL A 106 -6.40 -12.60 -12.67
N SER A 107 -5.52 -12.07 -13.51
CA SER A 107 -5.74 -11.87 -14.94
C SER A 107 -4.84 -12.80 -15.76
N ASP A 108 -4.96 -12.75 -17.08
CA ASP A 108 -4.14 -13.55 -17.99
C ASP A 108 -2.68 -13.04 -18.04
N TYR A 109 -2.42 -11.81 -17.62
CA TYR A 109 -1.11 -11.16 -17.73
C TYR A 109 -0.42 -10.93 -16.38
N SER A 110 -1.18 -10.66 -15.33
CA SER A 110 -0.65 -10.30 -14.01
C SER A 110 -1.61 -10.64 -12.88
N ILE A 111 -1.09 -10.60 -11.66
CA ILE A 111 -1.88 -10.74 -10.43
C ILE A 111 -1.78 -9.42 -9.67
N ALA A 112 -2.86 -8.64 -9.74
CA ALA A 112 -3.00 -7.39 -9.02
C ALA A 112 -3.18 -7.66 -7.53
N ILE A 113 -2.47 -6.91 -6.68
CA ILE A 113 -2.57 -7.01 -5.23
C ILE A 113 -3.19 -5.74 -4.67
N SER A 114 -4.18 -5.89 -3.81
CA SER A 114 -4.63 -4.80 -2.94
C SER A 114 -4.78 -5.23 -1.50
N VAL A 115 -4.62 -4.28 -0.58
CA VAL A 115 -4.88 -4.46 0.85
C VAL A 115 -5.85 -3.36 1.28
N ASN A 116 -6.99 -3.74 1.85
CA ASN A 116 -8.12 -2.82 2.15
C ASN A 116 -8.40 -1.80 1.02
N ASN A 117 -8.48 -2.31 -0.21
CA ASN A 117 -8.74 -1.55 -1.45
C ASN A 117 -7.69 -0.48 -1.79
N TYR A 118 -6.53 -0.47 -1.14
CA TYR A 118 -5.32 0.23 -1.60
C TYR A 118 -4.54 -0.68 -2.55
N PHE A 119 -4.23 -0.21 -3.76
CA PHE A 119 -3.50 -1.00 -4.75
C PHE A 119 -1.99 -0.97 -4.47
N LEU A 120 -1.36 -2.14 -4.47
CA LEU A 120 0.07 -2.29 -4.19
C LEU A 120 0.85 -2.47 -5.49
N GLY A 121 1.02 -1.38 -6.25
CA GLY A 121 1.71 -1.39 -7.55
C GLY A 121 3.17 -1.87 -7.50
N ASP A 122 3.84 -1.70 -6.35
CA ASP A 122 5.23 -2.13 -6.15
C ASP A 122 5.37 -3.62 -5.77
N TYR A 123 4.24 -4.34 -5.64
CA TYR A 123 4.20 -5.75 -5.30
C TYR A 123 3.64 -6.56 -6.45
N GLU A 124 4.29 -7.70 -6.73
CA GLU A 124 3.81 -8.69 -7.67
C GLU A 124 3.42 -9.96 -6.92
N ALA A 125 2.39 -10.66 -7.37
CA ALA A 125 2.10 -12.03 -6.98
C ALA A 125 2.32 -12.95 -8.18
N LYS A 126 2.68 -14.20 -7.93
CA LYS A 126 3.05 -15.16 -8.99
C LYS A 126 2.14 -16.37 -8.97
N ASN A 127 1.76 -16.82 -10.16
CA ASN A 127 1.23 -18.16 -10.37
C ASN A 127 2.35 -19.04 -10.93
N ILE A 128 2.82 -20.00 -10.15
CA ILE A 128 3.88 -20.94 -10.56
C ILE A 128 3.31 -22.34 -10.40
N ASN A 129 3.17 -23.06 -11.52
CA ASN A 129 2.62 -24.43 -11.56
C ASN A 129 1.26 -24.53 -10.84
N ASN A 130 0.33 -23.63 -11.18
CA ASN A 130 -1.03 -23.55 -10.61
C ASN A 130 -1.05 -23.30 -9.08
N ARG A 131 0.01 -22.71 -8.52
CA ARG A 131 0.08 -22.29 -7.12
C ARG A 131 0.37 -20.81 -7.04
N LEU A 132 -0.44 -20.10 -6.24
CA LEU A 132 -0.26 -18.68 -5.98
C LEU A 132 0.81 -18.46 -4.91
N TYR A 133 1.70 -17.49 -5.18
CA TYR A 133 2.72 -17.03 -4.27
C TYR A 133 2.65 -15.52 -4.09
N ILE A 134 2.89 -15.07 -2.87
CA ILE A 134 3.12 -13.67 -2.53
C ILE A 134 4.57 -13.49 -2.06
N PRO A 135 5.18 -12.32 -2.22
CA PRO A 135 6.51 -12.05 -1.69
C PRO A 135 6.43 -11.95 -0.17
N PHE A 136 7.45 -12.44 0.53
CA PHE A 136 7.51 -12.37 1.99
C PHE A 136 7.43 -10.93 2.51
N ASP A 137 7.97 -9.96 1.77
CA ASP A 137 7.88 -8.53 2.10
C ASP A 137 6.43 -8.03 2.21
N LEU A 138 5.48 -8.62 1.45
CA LEU A 138 4.06 -8.28 1.59
C LEU A 138 3.58 -8.66 3.00
N MET A 139 4.01 -9.83 3.47
CA MET A 139 3.63 -10.35 4.78
C MET A 139 4.16 -9.49 5.92
N THR A 140 5.40 -9.01 5.78
CA THR A 140 6.03 -8.13 6.78
C THR A 140 5.44 -6.74 6.80
N ASP A 141 5.11 -6.20 5.63
CA ASP A 141 4.72 -4.81 5.53
C ASP A 141 3.23 -4.59 5.85
N TYR A 142 2.36 -5.59 5.58
CA TYR A 142 0.92 -5.38 5.66
C TYR A 142 0.11 -6.47 6.37
N LEU A 143 0.66 -7.67 6.59
CA LEU A 143 -0.12 -8.80 7.14
C LEU A 143 0.21 -9.10 8.62
N GLY A 144 1.09 -8.30 9.25
CA GLY A 144 1.41 -8.44 10.68
C GLY A 144 2.32 -9.62 11.01
N PHE A 145 3.14 -10.05 10.05
CA PHE A 145 4.16 -11.08 10.27
C PHE A 145 5.56 -10.48 10.29
N GLN A 146 6.49 -11.24 10.85
CA GLN A 146 7.92 -10.98 10.75
C GLN A 146 8.61 -12.30 10.46
N GLY A 147 9.91 -12.27 10.16
CA GLY A 147 10.64 -13.52 9.99
C GLY A 147 12.12 -13.39 9.75
N ASP A 148 12.77 -14.53 9.94
CA ASP A 148 14.21 -14.68 9.85
C ASP A 148 14.53 -15.45 8.57
N TRP A 149 14.95 -14.72 7.52
CA TRP A 149 15.41 -15.31 6.27
C TRP A 149 16.91 -15.57 6.34
N SER A 150 17.34 -16.78 5.99
CA SER A 150 18.73 -17.16 5.86
C SER A 150 18.99 -17.73 4.47
N ALA A 151 19.58 -16.93 3.59
CA ALA A 151 19.99 -17.38 2.25
C ALA A 151 21.00 -18.53 2.31
N ALA A 152 21.90 -18.54 3.30
CA ALA A 152 22.90 -19.59 3.50
C ALA A 152 22.28 -20.96 3.80
N THR A 153 21.15 -21.00 4.49
CA THR A 153 20.48 -22.26 4.86
C THR A 153 19.21 -22.54 4.05
N GLY A 154 18.76 -21.59 3.21
CA GLY A 154 17.51 -21.71 2.47
C GLY A 154 16.27 -21.78 3.37
N ARG A 155 16.32 -21.17 4.56
CA ARG A 155 15.26 -21.27 5.58
C ARG A 155 14.65 -19.91 5.86
N LEU A 156 13.32 -19.85 5.87
CA LEU A 156 12.55 -18.72 6.35
C LEU A 156 11.73 -19.16 7.57
N ASN A 157 11.99 -18.55 8.73
CA ASN A 157 11.16 -18.70 9.91
C ASN A 157 10.16 -17.54 10.00
N VAL A 158 8.87 -17.83 9.84
CA VAL A 158 7.80 -16.85 9.96
C VAL A 158 7.26 -16.86 11.40
N MET A 159 6.96 -15.67 11.93
CA MET A 159 6.40 -15.45 13.27
C MET A 159 5.39 -14.31 13.25
N LYS A 160 4.49 -14.23 14.24
CA LYS A 160 3.66 -13.03 14.42
C LYS A 160 4.55 -11.85 14.81
N GLN A 161 4.31 -10.70 14.19
CA GLN A 161 4.93 -9.45 14.62
C GLN A 161 4.22 -8.94 15.88
N LYS A 162 4.99 -8.52 16.89
CA LYS A 162 4.41 -7.81 18.04
C LYS A 162 3.99 -6.42 17.60
N GLN A 163 2.69 -6.14 17.64
CA GLN A 163 2.11 -4.85 17.28
C GLN A 163 1.57 -4.12 18.52
N ASN A 164 1.28 -2.82 18.40
CA ASN A 164 0.54 -2.12 19.45
C ASN A 164 -0.83 -2.79 19.66
N ALA A 165 -1.29 -2.83 20.91
CA ALA A 165 -2.54 -3.48 21.31
C ALA A 165 -3.77 -2.62 20.96
N ILE A 166 -3.96 -2.36 19.67
CA ILE A 166 -5.10 -1.60 19.12
C ILE A 166 -5.82 -2.46 18.08
N THR A 167 -7.10 -2.20 17.87
CA THR A 167 -7.88 -2.80 16.81
C THR A 167 -8.11 -1.78 15.70
N ILE A 168 -7.92 -2.19 14.46
CA ILE A 168 -8.16 -1.37 13.27
C ILE A 168 -9.21 -2.07 12.43
N THR A 169 -10.37 -1.42 12.28
CA THR A 169 -11.45 -1.87 11.40
C THR A 169 -11.55 -0.96 10.19
N THR A 170 -12.16 -1.45 9.12
CA THR A 170 -12.50 -0.64 7.96
C THR A 170 -13.90 -0.08 8.16
N GLU A 171 -14.02 1.24 8.05
CA GLU A 171 -15.28 1.95 7.85
C GLU A 171 -15.38 2.40 6.39
N SER A 172 -16.59 2.67 5.92
CA SER A 172 -16.83 3.07 4.54
C SER A 172 -17.77 4.29 4.46
N PHE A 173 -17.45 5.25 3.59
CA PHE A 173 -18.44 6.19 3.05
C PHE A 173 -18.89 5.67 1.70
N ILE A 174 -20.18 5.39 1.55
CA ILE A 174 -20.75 4.80 0.33
C ILE A 174 -21.92 5.67 -0.13
N LYS A 175 -21.87 6.09 -1.39
CA LYS A 175 -22.99 6.67 -2.12
C LYS A 175 -23.16 5.91 -3.42
N GLU A 176 -24.18 5.06 -3.46
CA GLU A 176 -24.52 4.29 -4.64
C GLU A 176 -25.11 5.21 -5.72
N SER A 177 -24.67 5.01 -6.95
CA SER A 177 -25.15 5.71 -8.14
C SER A 177 -24.79 4.88 -9.36
N GLU A 178 -25.64 4.87 -10.38
CA GLU A 178 -25.38 4.12 -11.61
C GLU A 178 -24.20 4.69 -12.39
N ASN A 179 -24.10 6.02 -12.46
CA ASN A 179 -23.15 6.74 -13.31
C ASN A 179 -22.16 7.62 -12.54
N ALA A 180 -22.20 7.61 -11.20
CA ALA A 180 -21.26 8.36 -10.36
C ALA A 180 -21.07 7.76 -8.95
N PRO A 181 -20.74 6.47 -8.83
CA PRO A 181 -20.57 5.81 -7.54
C PRO A 181 -19.40 6.41 -6.71
N ILE A 182 -19.62 6.72 -5.43
CA ILE A 182 -18.59 7.04 -4.40
C ILE A 182 -18.42 5.91 -3.36
N LYS A 183 -17.23 5.34 -3.22
CA LYS A 183 -16.89 4.36 -2.17
C LYS A 183 -15.51 4.61 -1.59
N LEU A 184 -15.47 5.09 -0.36
CA LEU A 184 -14.22 5.46 0.31
C LEU A 184 -14.06 4.61 1.57
N ASP A 185 -13.14 3.64 1.53
CA ASP A 185 -12.79 2.81 2.68
C ASP A 185 -11.64 3.44 3.48
N TYR A 186 -11.80 3.50 4.79
CA TYR A 186 -10.84 4.16 5.68
C TYR A 186 -10.71 3.45 7.04
N PRO A 187 -9.55 3.58 7.72
CA PRO A 187 -9.33 2.92 8.99
C PRO A 187 -10.04 3.63 10.14
N GLN A 188 -10.62 2.85 11.04
CA GLN A 188 -11.13 3.26 12.34
C GLN A 188 -10.35 2.52 13.43
N VAL A 189 -9.75 3.28 14.33
CA VAL A 189 -8.92 2.77 15.43
C VAL A 189 -9.73 2.67 16.72
N SER A 190 -9.57 1.58 17.44
CA SER A 190 -10.15 1.35 18.77
C SER A 190 -9.17 0.65 19.72
N GLY A 191 -9.47 0.71 21.02
CA GLY A 191 -8.68 0.04 22.06
C GLY A 191 -7.54 0.87 22.66
N LEU A 192 -7.45 2.17 22.36
CA LEU A 192 -6.49 3.05 23.03
C LEU A 192 -6.97 3.36 24.45
N ALA A 193 -6.04 3.37 25.41
CA ALA A 193 -6.32 3.81 26.78
C ALA A 193 -6.70 5.30 26.85
N ASN A 194 -6.10 6.13 25.99
CA ASN A 194 -6.43 7.56 25.90
C ASN A 194 -7.54 7.79 24.86
N ALA A 195 -8.77 7.98 25.35
CA ALA A 195 -9.94 8.22 24.49
C ALA A 195 -9.84 9.50 23.65
N ALA A 196 -9.18 10.55 24.15
CA ALA A 196 -8.98 11.78 23.40
C ALA A 196 -7.99 11.58 22.24
N ALA A 197 -6.91 10.82 22.47
CA ALA A 197 -5.97 10.42 21.42
C ALA A 197 -6.67 9.59 20.34
N GLN A 198 -7.46 8.59 20.74
CA GLN A 198 -8.25 7.77 19.81
C GLN A 198 -9.18 8.62 18.96
N LYS A 199 -9.91 9.54 19.60
CA LYS A 199 -10.84 10.44 18.91
C LYS A 199 -10.09 11.35 17.93
N SER A 200 -8.96 11.93 18.33
CA SER A 200 -8.13 12.77 17.46
C SER A 200 -7.67 12.04 16.19
N ILE A 201 -7.20 10.81 16.33
CA ILE A 201 -6.75 9.97 15.19
C ILE A 201 -7.92 9.72 14.23
N ASN A 202 -9.03 9.22 14.76
CA ASN A 202 -10.20 8.86 13.95
C ASN A 202 -10.85 10.08 13.29
N ASP A 203 -10.97 11.20 14.00
CA ASP A 203 -11.52 12.45 13.45
C ASP A 203 -10.63 12.99 12.33
N THR A 204 -9.30 12.90 12.47
CA THR A 204 -8.37 13.35 11.43
C THR A 204 -8.55 12.56 10.13
N ILE A 205 -8.65 11.23 10.24
CA ILE A 205 -8.84 10.33 9.08
C ILE A 205 -10.23 10.54 8.47
N LYS A 206 -11.28 10.56 9.31
CA LYS A 206 -12.66 10.74 8.86
C LYS A 206 -12.86 12.08 8.17
N LYS A 207 -12.25 13.16 8.68
CA LYS A 207 -12.32 14.49 8.06
C LYS A 207 -11.68 14.51 6.66
N LEU A 208 -10.56 13.82 6.45
CA LEU A 208 -9.96 13.68 5.12
C LEU A 208 -10.95 13.03 4.13
N VAL A 209 -11.61 11.96 4.55
CA VAL A 209 -12.56 11.21 3.72
C VAL A 209 -13.81 12.03 3.42
N LEU A 210 -14.40 12.68 4.42
CA LEU A 210 -15.61 13.48 4.24
C LEU A 210 -15.36 14.71 3.35
N ASN A 211 -14.18 15.34 3.46
CA ASN A 211 -13.81 16.43 2.57
C ASN A 211 -13.74 15.96 1.11
N TYR A 212 -13.10 14.81 0.86
CA TYR A 212 -13.02 14.25 -0.49
C TYR A 212 -14.39 13.84 -1.03
N ALA A 213 -15.24 13.23 -0.20
CA ALA A 213 -16.62 12.91 -0.56
C ALA A 213 -17.41 14.16 -0.96
N ALA A 214 -17.29 15.26 -0.19
CA ALA A 214 -17.95 16.52 -0.52
C ALA A 214 -17.44 17.12 -1.84
N ASP A 215 -16.14 17.02 -2.13
CA ASP A 215 -15.57 17.50 -3.40
C ASP A 215 -15.96 16.60 -4.58
N ALA A 216 -16.10 15.29 -4.37
CA ALA A 216 -16.68 14.37 -5.35
C ALA A 216 -18.14 14.74 -5.65
N GLU A 217 -18.96 14.99 -4.63
CA GLU A 217 -20.35 15.40 -4.82
C GLU A 217 -20.49 16.72 -5.60
N LYS A 218 -19.60 17.70 -5.38
CA LYS A 218 -19.56 18.92 -6.19
C LYS A 218 -19.24 18.63 -7.66
N GLN A 219 -18.32 17.70 -7.93
CA GLN A 219 -18.01 17.31 -9.32
C GLN A 219 -19.20 16.60 -9.98
N ILE A 220 -19.87 15.71 -9.26
CA ILE A 220 -21.06 15.01 -9.74
C ILE A 220 -22.20 15.98 -10.06
N ALA A 221 -22.39 17.02 -9.24
CA ALA A 221 -23.41 18.04 -9.47
C ALA A 221 -23.22 18.82 -10.78
N ASN A 222 -22.00 18.85 -11.32
CA ASN A 222 -21.65 19.51 -12.59
C ASN A 222 -21.56 18.53 -13.78
N ARG A 223 -21.87 17.24 -13.56
CA ARG A 223 -21.79 16.21 -14.60
C ARG A 223 -22.93 16.38 -15.63
N SER A 224 -22.62 16.28 -16.91
CA SER A 224 -23.60 16.22 -18.00
C SER A 224 -24.13 14.78 -18.20
N GLU A 225 -25.33 14.62 -18.77
CA GLU A 225 -25.84 13.29 -19.14
C GLU A 225 -24.96 12.58 -20.17
N ASP A 226 -24.37 13.35 -21.09
CA ASP A 226 -23.46 12.86 -22.13
C ASP A 226 -22.07 12.47 -21.61
N ASP A 227 -21.74 12.82 -20.35
CA ASP A 227 -20.46 12.46 -19.77
C ASP A 227 -20.38 10.95 -19.53
N ARG A 228 -19.16 10.41 -19.68
CA ARG A 228 -18.87 9.06 -19.19
C ARG A 228 -19.21 8.94 -17.70
N PRO A 229 -19.52 7.73 -17.20
CA PRO A 229 -19.69 7.51 -15.78
C PRO A 229 -18.49 8.03 -14.98
N TYR A 230 -18.76 8.78 -13.92
CA TYR A 230 -17.75 9.19 -12.95
C TYR A 230 -17.53 8.07 -11.95
N GLU A 231 -16.38 8.06 -11.29
CA GLU A 231 -16.08 7.07 -10.26
C GLU A 231 -15.19 7.67 -9.19
N PHE A 232 -15.53 7.45 -7.92
CA PHE A 232 -14.75 7.93 -6.78
C PHE A 232 -14.51 6.79 -5.80
N GLN A 233 -13.24 6.55 -5.51
CA GLN A 233 -12.83 5.40 -4.73
C GLN A 233 -11.73 5.76 -3.74
N GLY A 234 -11.71 5.06 -2.61
CA GLY A 234 -10.68 5.23 -1.61
C GLY A 234 -10.38 3.94 -0.87
N GLY A 235 -9.11 3.80 -0.50
CA GLY A 235 -8.61 2.65 0.25
C GLY A 235 -7.42 3.05 1.11
N TYR A 236 -6.98 2.12 1.96
CA TYR A 236 -5.89 2.39 2.89
C TYR A 236 -5.02 1.17 3.18
N VAL A 237 -3.79 1.43 3.63
CA VAL A 237 -2.90 0.41 4.20
C VAL A 237 -2.31 0.90 5.50
N VAL A 238 -2.26 0.02 6.50
CA VAL A 238 -1.44 0.23 7.69
C VAL A 238 -0.02 -0.21 7.35
N THR A 239 0.95 0.70 7.44
CA THR A 239 2.35 0.44 7.09
C THR A 239 3.23 0.19 8.31
N TYR A 240 2.78 0.62 9.50
CA TYR A 240 3.48 0.41 10.76
C TYR A 240 2.53 0.49 11.95
N ASN A 241 2.62 -0.45 12.90
CA ASN A 241 1.82 -0.43 14.13
C ASN A 241 2.64 -0.96 15.32
N LYS A 242 3.70 -0.23 15.70
CA LYS A 242 4.63 -0.61 16.77
C LYS A 242 5.13 0.62 17.54
N ASP A 243 5.84 0.40 18.64
CA ASP A 243 6.57 1.42 19.39
C ASP A 243 5.73 2.65 19.78
N GLY A 244 4.44 2.45 20.08
CA GLY A 244 3.52 3.53 20.44
C GLY A 244 3.10 4.43 19.27
N VAL A 245 3.40 4.01 18.03
CA VAL A 245 3.13 4.76 16.80
C VAL A 245 2.31 3.92 15.81
N LEU A 246 1.37 4.56 15.13
CA LEU A 246 0.61 4.00 14.01
C LEU A 246 0.89 4.81 12.74
N SER A 247 1.39 4.16 11.69
CA SER A 247 1.55 4.74 10.37
C SER A 247 0.63 4.07 9.36
N LEU A 248 0.00 4.86 8.50
CA LEU A 248 -0.88 4.42 7.44
C LEU A 248 -0.82 5.33 6.22
N VAL A 249 -1.20 4.79 5.07
CA VAL A 249 -1.36 5.51 3.81
C VAL A 249 -2.81 5.34 3.36
N THR A 250 -3.39 6.39 2.80
CA THR A 250 -4.71 6.38 2.19
C THR A 250 -4.62 6.91 0.77
N GLU A 251 -5.39 6.34 -0.15
CA GLU A 251 -5.54 6.84 -1.51
C GLU A 251 -6.97 7.27 -1.78
N GLN A 252 -7.11 8.29 -2.63
CA GLN A 252 -8.37 8.86 -3.08
C GLN A 252 -8.31 9.02 -4.59
N TYR A 253 -8.99 8.13 -5.30
CA TYR A 253 -9.09 8.10 -6.75
C TYR A 253 -10.40 8.74 -7.22
N GLY A 254 -10.32 9.56 -8.26
CA GLY A 254 -11.48 10.14 -8.94
C GLY A 254 -11.32 10.07 -10.46
N TYR A 255 -12.35 9.60 -11.16
CA TYR A 255 -12.53 9.73 -12.60
C TYR A 255 -13.74 10.60 -12.88
N THR A 256 -13.53 11.65 -13.66
CA THR A 256 -14.60 12.58 -14.07
C THR A 256 -14.59 12.82 -15.59
N GLY A 257 -14.14 11.81 -16.35
CA GLY A 257 -13.92 11.91 -17.79
C GLY A 257 -12.44 12.08 -18.15
N GLY A 258 -12.15 12.25 -19.45
CA GLY A 258 -10.79 12.35 -19.98
C GLY A 258 -10.07 11.00 -20.16
N ALA A 259 -8.75 11.06 -20.37
CA ALA A 259 -7.92 9.91 -20.72
C ALA A 259 -7.68 8.94 -19.54
N HIS A 260 -7.61 9.45 -18.31
CA HIS A 260 -7.45 8.68 -17.08
C HIS A 260 -8.01 9.46 -15.89
N GLY A 261 -8.19 8.80 -14.75
CA GLY A 261 -8.54 9.48 -13.50
C GLY A 261 -7.32 10.03 -12.75
N MET A 262 -7.55 10.58 -11.57
CA MET A 262 -6.51 11.12 -10.71
C MET A 262 -6.55 10.48 -9.33
N THR A 263 -5.38 10.09 -8.82
CA THR A 263 -5.22 9.58 -7.46
C THR A 263 -4.43 10.56 -6.62
N TYR A 264 -4.96 10.89 -5.44
CA TYR A 264 -4.23 11.61 -4.40
C TYR A 264 -3.85 10.66 -3.27
N ARG A 265 -2.57 10.65 -2.90
CA ARG A 265 -2.06 9.81 -1.82
C ARG A 265 -1.81 10.66 -0.58
N ASN A 266 -2.34 10.23 0.55
CA ASN A 266 -2.08 10.84 1.85
C ASN A 266 -1.38 9.83 2.77
N ALA A 267 -0.55 10.31 3.67
CA ALA A 267 0.05 9.47 4.71
C ALA A 267 -0.07 10.12 6.08
N PHE A 268 -0.22 9.28 7.09
CA PHE A 268 -0.38 9.69 8.47
C PHE A 268 0.48 8.80 9.35
N THR A 269 1.30 9.42 10.18
CA THR A 269 1.98 8.77 11.29
C THR A 269 1.45 9.41 12.57
N PHE A 270 0.88 8.63 13.48
CA PHE A 270 0.27 9.10 14.71
C PHE A 270 1.01 8.55 15.93
N SER A 271 1.24 9.41 16.92
CA SER A 271 1.54 8.96 18.28
C SER A 271 0.25 8.45 18.93
N LEU A 272 0.25 7.20 19.40
CA LEU A 272 -0.91 6.60 20.09
C LEU A 272 -1.08 7.12 21.52
N LYS A 273 -0.06 7.80 22.05
CA LYS A 273 -0.06 8.39 23.40
C LYS A 273 -1.01 9.59 23.50
N ASP A 274 -0.96 10.48 22.51
CA ASP A 274 -1.65 11.78 22.51
C ASP A 274 -2.47 12.04 21.24
N GLY A 275 -2.41 11.15 20.24
CA GLY A 275 -3.13 11.29 18.98
C GLY A 275 -2.53 12.34 18.04
N LYS A 276 -1.32 12.83 18.32
CA LYS A 276 -0.62 13.80 17.48
C LYS A 276 -0.23 13.15 16.15
N ARG A 277 -0.57 13.81 15.02
CA ARG A 277 0.03 13.49 13.72
C ARG A 277 1.48 13.97 13.71
N LEU A 278 2.40 13.02 13.67
CA LEU A 278 3.84 13.26 13.62
C LEU A 278 4.28 13.75 12.25
N LEU A 279 5.25 14.66 12.25
CA LEU A 279 6.01 15.08 11.08
C LEU A 279 7.38 14.38 11.06
N ILE A 280 8.10 14.46 9.93
CA ILE A 280 9.47 13.94 9.83
C ILE A 280 10.35 14.51 10.97
N GLY A 281 10.23 15.81 11.27
CA GLY A 281 10.99 16.44 12.34
C GLY A 281 10.72 15.91 13.74
N ASP A 282 9.52 15.38 14.02
CA ASP A 282 9.20 14.78 15.31
C ASP A 282 9.99 13.49 15.54
N LEU A 283 10.22 12.71 14.47
CA LEU A 283 10.95 11.44 14.49
C LEU A 283 12.48 11.64 14.43
N LEU A 284 12.93 12.70 13.74
CA LEU A 284 14.35 12.96 13.52
C LEU A 284 14.95 14.00 14.47
N LYS A 285 14.23 14.36 15.54
CA LYS A 285 14.62 15.43 16.47
C LYS A 285 16.04 15.31 17.07
N ALA A 286 16.56 14.08 17.17
CA ALA A 286 17.90 13.83 17.72
C ALA A 286 19.03 14.21 16.73
N ASN A 287 18.71 14.42 15.45
CA ASN A 287 19.62 14.95 14.46
C ASN A 287 19.25 16.42 14.14
N PRO A 288 19.95 17.44 14.67
CA PRO A 288 19.63 18.84 14.37
C PRO A 288 19.81 19.20 12.87
N ASN A 289 20.58 18.42 12.12
CA ASN A 289 20.87 18.64 10.70
C ASN A 289 19.96 17.82 9.76
N TYR A 290 18.95 17.11 10.28
CA TYR A 290 18.16 16.16 9.50
C TYR A 290 17.58 16.77 8.21
N LYS A 291 17.13 18.03 8.26
CA LYS A 291 16.55 18.70 7.08
C LYS A 291 17.55 18.82 5.95
N LYS A 292 18.78 19.24 6.25
CA LYS A 292 19.84 19.39 5.26
C LYS A 292 20.22 18.04 4.68
N GLU A 293 20.48 17.06 5.55
CA GLU A 293 20.90 15.72 5.14
C GLU A 293 19.84 15.00 4.31
N LEU A 294 18.58 15.04 4.75
CA LEU A 294 17.45 14.43 4.04
C LEU A 294 17.25 15.09 2.68
N ASN A 295 17.27 16.42 2.59
CA ASN A 295 17.13 17.12 1.31
C ASN A 295 18.30 16.86 0.37
N THR A 296 19.54 16.78 0.86
CA THR A 296 20.69 16.41 0.04
C THR A 296 20.54 15.00 -0.53
N LYS A 297 20.14 14.03 0.29
CA LYS A 297 19.93 12.65 -0.16
C LYS A 297 18.75 12.55 -1.15
N LEU A 298 17.62 13.19 -0.85
CA LEU A 298 16.46 13.25 -1.74
C LEU A 298 16.82 13.89 -3.09
N SER A 299 17.50 15.04 -3.08
CA SER A 299 17.92 15.72 -4.31
C SER A 299 18.77 14.82 -5.19
N LYS A 300 19.69 14.05 -4.59
CA LYS A 300 20.50 13.08 -5.33
C LYS A 300 19.65 11.95 -5.92
N ARG A 301 18.72 11.38 -5.16
CA ARG A 301 17.92 10.23 -5.58
C ARG A 301 16.85 10.61 -6.62
N ILE A 302 16.08 11.67 -6.40
CA ILE A 302 15.04 12.09 -7.35
C ILE A 302 15.61 12.54 -8.69
N LYS A 303 16.77 13.22 -8.71
CA LYS A 303 17.44 13.61 -9.96
C LYS A 303 18.04 12.42 -10.71
N ALA A 304 18.27 11.30 -10.03
CA ALA A 304 18.71 10.06 -10.64
C ALA A 304 17.53 9.16 -11.07
N GLU A 305 16.30 9.53 -10.73
CA GLU A 305 15.10 8.79 -11.11
C GLU A 305 14.87 8.91 -12.62
N GLY A 306 14.63 7.77 -13.28
CA GLY A 306 14.26 7.77 -14.68
C GLY A 306 12.93 8.50 -14.90
N GLY A 307 12.92 9.54 -15.74
CA GLY A 307 11.72 10.34 -15.98
C GLY A 307 11.53 11.52 -15.03
N TYR A 308 12.57 11.93 -14.29
CA TYR A 308 12.57 13.19 -13.55
C TYR A 308 12.37 14.39 -14.49
N LEU A 309 11.37 15.22 -14.18
CA LEU A 309 10.94 16.37 -15.00
C LEU A 309 11.50 17.72 -14.51
N GLY A 310 12.28 17.74 -13.44
CA GLY A 310 12.82 18.99 -12.86
C GLY A 310 12.04 19.51 -11.67
N GLY A 311 12.46 20.67 -11.12
CA GLY A 311 11.71 21.42 -10.10
C GLY A 311 11.99 21.08 -8.63
N PHE A 312 12.72 20.00 -8.31
CA PHE A 312 13.02 19.66 -6.91
C PHE A 312 14.07 20.61 -6.30
N THR A 313 13.62 21.48 -5.40
CA THR A 313 14.45 22.41 -4.61
C THR A 313 14.54 22.05 -3.13
N GLY A 314 13.79 21.03 -2.70
CA GLY A 314 13.71 20.54 -1.33
C GLY A 314 12.28 20.14 -0.97
N LEU A 315 12.10 19.49 0.18
CA LEU A 315 10.80 19.13 0.71
C LEU A 315 9.95 20.39 0.97
N ASN A 316 8.82 20.47 0.29
CA ASN A 316 7.76 21.46 0.53
C ASN A 316 6.85 21.09 1.71
N THR A 317 6.89 19.84 2.16
CA THR A 317 6.09 19.32 3.27
C THR A 317 6.82 18.19 4.01
N GLU A 318 6.60 18.08 5.31
CA GLU A 318 7.06 16.95 6.14
C GLU A 318 5.94 15.93 6.40
N LYS A 319 4.82 16.03 5.68
CA LYS A 319 3.64 15.17 5.86
C LYS A 319 3.59 13.97 4.91
N TYR A 320 4.29 14.03 3.78
CA TYR A 320 4.30 12.97 2.77
C TYR A 320 5.37 11.94 3.07
N PHE A 321 5.18 11.29 4.21
CA PHE A 321 5.98 10.15 4.62
C PHE A 321 5.12 9.15 5.39
N TYR A 322 5.57 7.91 5.41
CA TYR A 322 5.05 6.86 6.27
C TYR A 322 6.19 6.00 6.79
N LEU A 323 5.91 5.14 7.76
CA LEU A 323 6.88 4.25 8.36
C LEU A 323 6.78 2.82 7.81
N LYS A 324 7.93 2.16 7.72
CA LYS A 324 8.10 0.71 7.62
C LYS A 324 9.13 0.29 8.68
N GLU A 325 9.38 -1.01 8.83
CA GLU A 325 10.35 -1.50 9.82
C GLU A 325 11.74 -0.85 9.61
N GLY A 326 12.23 -0.15 10.64
CA GLY A 326 13.57 0.47 10.65
C GLY A 326 13.77 1.67 9.73
N LYS A 327 12.74 2.14 9.02
CA LYS A 327 12.87 3.22 8.02
C LYS A 327 11.62 4.09 7.91
N LEU A 328 11.83 5.32 7.47
CA LEU A 328 10.76 6.17 6.94
C LEU A 328 10.80 6.13 5.41
N VAL A 329 9.65 6.27 4.78
CA VAL A 329 9.51 6.34 3.32
C VAL A 329 8.93 7.69 2.98
N VAL A 330 9.65 8.49 2.19
CA VAL A 330 9.16 9.75 1.64
C VAL A 330 8.58 9.47 0.25
N PHE A 331 7.44 10.08 -0.08
CA PHE A 331 6.85 9.95 -1.41
C PHE A 331 6.45 11.30 -1.99
N PHE A 332 6.33 11.36 -3.32
CA PHE A 332 5.86 12.52 -4.06
C PHE A 332 4.57 12.19 -4.81
N GLN A 333 3.71 13.20 -5.02
CA GLN A 333 2.43 13.03 -5.71
C GLN A 333 2.64 12.73 -7.20
N LEU A 334 1.59 12.20 -7.85
CA LEU A 334 1.53 12.13 -9.31
C LEU A 334 1.81 13.51 -9.90
N TYR A 335 2.60 13.55 -10.98
CA TYR A 335 3.05 14.76 -11.68
C TYR A 335 3.92 15.74 -10.90
N GLU A 336 4.25 15.48 -9.63
CA GLU A 336 5.01 16.47 -8.83
C GLU A 336 6.43 16.64 -9.39
N TYR A 337 7.12 15.53 -9.69
CA TYR A 337 8.49 15.53 -10.22
C TYR A 337 8.73 14.53 -11.35
N THR A 338 7.74 13.69 -11.68
CA THR A 338 7.82 12.64 -12.71
C THR A 338 6.50 12.57 -13.47
N ALA A 339 6.48 11.90 -14.63
CA ALA A 339 5.26 11.70 -15.40
C ALA A 339 4.26 10.79 -14.64
N TYR A 340 2.97 10.85 -15.01
CA TYR A 340 1.91 9.99 -14.43
C TYR A 340 2.27 8.51 -14.39
N ALA A 341 2.89 8.02 -15.47
CA ALA A 341 3.26 6.61 -15.63
C ALA A 341 4.33 6.15 -14.64
N SER A 342 5.09 7.07 -14.03
CA SER A 342 6.04 6.76 -12.96
C SER A 342 5.35 6.55 -11.61
N GLY A 343 4.02 6.75 -11.53
CA GLY A 343 3.25 6.60 -10.30
C GLY A 343 3.66 7.61 -9.24
N PHE A 344 3.79 7.15 -8.00
CA PHE A 344 4.22 7.95 -6.86
C PHE A 344 5.69 7.61 -6.55
N PRO A 345 6.68 8.44 -6.93
CA PRO A 345 8.07 8.20 -6.58
C PRO A 345 8.24 8.09 -5.07
N GLN A 346 8.96 7.05 -4.61
CA GLN A 346 9.13 6.72 -3.20
C GLN A 346 10.61 6.51 -2.87
N PHE A 347 11.05 7.05 -1.74
CA PHE A 347 12.45 6.99 -1.30
C PHE A 347 12.54 6.56 0.17
N ASP A 348 13.17 5.41 0.37
CA ASP A 348 13.36 4.80 1.67
C ASP A 348 14.59 5.34 2.40
N PHE A 349 14.43 5.78 3.65
CA PHE A 349 15.53 6.19 4.50
C PHE A 349 15.54 5.46 5.84
N THR A 350 16.62 4.74 6.11
CA THR A 350 16.76 4.02 7.39
C THR A 350 16.95 5.00 8.54
N PHE A 351 16.42 4.70 9.72
CA PHE A 351 16.68 5.57 10.87
C PHE A 351 18.17 5.64 11.21
N LYS A 352 18.91 4.55 10.98
CA LYS A 352 20.37 4.50 11.16
C LYS A 352 21.12 5.49 10.26
N GLU A 353 20.61 5.82 9.07
CA GLU A 353 21.28 6.78 8.18
C GLU A 353 20.92 8.25 8.48
N LEU A 354 19.88 8.49 9.29
CA LEU A 354 19.34 9.82 9.56
C LEU A 354 19.45 10.25 11.03
N LEU A 355 19.81 9.35 11.93
CA LEU A 355 19.92 9.60 13.36
C LEU A 355 21.31 9.23 13.88
N PRO A 356 21.80 9.89 14.96
CA PRO A 356 23.01 9.46 15.65
C PRO A 356 22.89 8.04 16.20
N ASP A 357 24.00 7.32 16.26
CA ASP A 357 24.05 5.97 16.82
C ASP A 357 23.43 5.91 18.23
N GLY A 358 22.65 4.85 18.49
CA GLY A 358 21.95 4.65 19.76
C GLY A 358 20.67 5.50 19.95
N SER A 359 20.38 6.44 19.05
CA SER A 359 19.14 7.21 19.11
C SER A 359 17.94 6.39 18.65
N SER A 360 16.79 6.57 19.31
CA SER A 360 15.52 6.00 18.87
C SER A 360 14.59 7.09 18.34
N PRO A 361 14.01 6.93 17.13
CA PRO A 361 13.00 7.86 16.61
C PRO A 361 11.71 7.87 17.44
N PHE A 362 11.50 6.84 18.28
CA PHE A 362 10.26 6.62 19.01
C PHE A 362 10.37 6.89 20.51
N ALA A 363 11.51 7.38 21.00
CA ALA A 363 11.76 7.56 22.44
C ALA A 363 10.70 8.42 23.15
N ALA A 364 10.05 9.36 22.44
CA ALA A 364 9.03 10.24 23.00
C ALA A 364 7.60 9.66 23.01
N PHE A 365 7.37 8.55 22.30
CA PHE A 365 6.03 8.03 21.98
C PHE A 365 5.72 6.67 22.63
N LYS A 366 6.68 6.11 23.38
CA LYS A 366 6.50 4.89 24.17
C LYS A 366 5.67 5.12 25.43
#